data_AF-A0A1V5WUP0-F1
#
_entry.id   AF-A0A1V5WUP0-F1
#
_cell.length_a   1.000
_cell.length_b   1.000
_cell.length_c   1.000
_cell.angle_alpha   90.00
_cell.angle_beta   90.00
_cell.angle_gamma   90.00
#
_symmetry.space_group_name_H-M   'P 1'
#
loop_
_entity.id
_entity.type
_entity.pdbx_description
1 polymer ?
#
loop_
_entity_poly.entity_id
_entity_poly.type
_entity_poly.pdbx_seq_one_letter_code
_entity_poly.pdbx_strand_id
1 'polypeptide(L)'
;MINSTIDRITETTTQSLFKTFTVGILGECTQILYDLRWMIILAIILILSDLWFGLSASRLQKIEIRKSRAGRRTLNKIVDYICYVLLGAVLGKAIGEPYGMNPIVVSITVMVICYCFEVDSIYGHICEIHGIKKRYSIWRILFKLLTLKFKDVGEAFKDMSEQKNQFKNTKDNEDVL
;
A
#
# COMPACT_ATOMS: atom_id res chain seq x y z
N MET A 1 53.75 17.58 2.45
CA MET A 1 53.58 16.51 1.43
C MET A 1 52.80 15.31 1.95
N ILE A 2 52.98 14.90 3.21
CA ILE A 2 52.23 13.78 3.82
C ILE A 2 50.75 14.16 4.07
N ASN A 3 50.45 15.31 4.70
CA ASN A 3 49.07 15.77 4.90
C ASN A 3 48.27 15.86 3.59
N SER A 4 48.84 16.49 2.56
CA SER A 4 48.18 16.61 1.24
C SER A 4 47.90 15.26 0.57
N THR A 5 48.65 14.20 0.91
CA THR A 5 48.42 12.85 0.39
C THR A 5 47.32 12.15 1.20
N ILE A 6 47.31 12.32 2.52
CA ILE A 6 46.25 11.81 3.41
C ILE A 6 44.91 12.48 3.11
N ASP A 7 44.89 13.80 2.88
CA ASP A 7 43.69 14.55 2.52
C ASP A 7 43.13 14.05 1.17
N ARG A 8 43.99 13.81 0.18
CA ARG A 8 43.58 13.28 -1.12
C ARG A 8 43.05 11.84 -1.03
N ILE A 9 43.64 11.01 -0.18
CA ILE A 9 43.16 9.63 0.08
C ILE A 9 41.82 9.67 0.83
N THR A 10 41.66 10.57 1.80
CA THR A 10 40.44 10.74 2.58
C THR A 10 39.31 11.26 1.69
N GLU A 11 39.58 12.23 0.83
CA GLU A 11 38.61 12.76 -0.13
C GLU A 11 38.20 11.71 -1.16
N THR A 12 39.15 10.98 -1.74
CA THR A 12 38.85 9.89 -2.71
C THR A 12 38.07 8.75 -2.07
N THR A 13 38.38 8.38 -0.82
CA THR A 13 37.63 7.37 -0.06
C THR A 13 36.24 7.87 0.31
N THR A 14 36.10 9.13 0.70
CA THR A 14 34.79 9.74 0.99
C THR A 14 33.92 9.81 -0.26
N GLN A 15 34.50 10.18 -1.40
CA GLN A 15 33.80 10.19 -2.68
C GLN A 15 33.42 8.78 -3.15
N SER A 16 34.26 7.77 -2.96
CA SER A 16 33.94 6.39 -3.34
C SER A 16 32.87 5.78 -2.43
N LEU A 17 32.93 6.05 -1.11
CA LEU A 17 31.88 5.66 -0.17
C LEU A 17 30.55 6.35 -0.49
N PHE A 18 30.57 7.66 -0.76
CA PHE A 18 29.37 8.40 -1.14
C PHE A 18 28.77 7.91 -2.46
N LYS A 19 29.61 7.61 -3.46
CA LYS A 19 29.17 7.01 -4.73
C LYS A 19 28.58 5.62 -4.53
N THR A 20 29.21 4.77 -3.72
CA THR A 20 28.71 3.41 -3.45
C THR A 20 27.38 3.44 -2.70
N PHE A 21 27.27 4.33 -1.70
CA PHE A 21 26.04 4.55 -0.95
C PHE A 21 24.91 5.08 -1.83
N THR A 22 25.19 6.09 -2.66
CA THR A 22 24.18 6.66 -3.56
C THR A 22 23.72 5.66 -4.60
N VAL A 23 24.63 4.88 -5.20
CA VAL A 23 24.28 3.84 -6.18
C VAL A 23 23.47 2.71 -5.54
N GLY A 24 23.84 2.25 -4.33
CA GLY A 24 23.08 1.22 -3.61
C GLY A 24 21.64 1.65 -3.30
N ILE A 25 21.48 2.85 -2.72
CA ILE A 25 20.16 3.37 -2.39
C ILE A 25 19.33 3.68 -3.63
N LEU A 26 19.92 4.34 -4.65
CA LEU A 26 19.18 4.59 -5.90
C LEU A 26 18.79 3.28 -6.58
N GLY A 27 19.65 2.26 -6.55
CA GLY A 27 19.36 0.93 -7.09
C GLY A 27 18.11 0.33 -6.46
N GLU A 28 18.07 0.26 -5.13
CA GLU A 28 16.89 -0.28 -4.43
C GLU A 28 15.64 0.57 -4.65
N CYS A 29 15.76 1.90 -4.62
CA CYS A 29 14.64 2.79 -4.88
C CYS A 29 14.09 2.61 -6.31
N THR A 30 14.95 2.50 -7.32
CA THR A 30 14.51 2.31 -8.71
C THR A 30 13.83 0.97 -8.92
N GLN A 31 14.26 -0.07 -8.20
CA GLN A 31 13.62 -1.38 -8.22
C GLN A 31 12.24 -1.34 -7.54
N ILE A 32 12.12 -0.72 -6.35
CA ILE A 32 10.82 -0.53 -5.68
C ILE A 32 9.86 0.29 -6.56
N LEU A 33 10.37 1.36 -7.17
CA LEU A 33 9.60 2.17 -8.11
C LEU A 33 9.19 1.36 -9.34
N TYR A 34 9.96 0.36 -9.78
CA TYR A 34 9.62 -0.55 -10.88
C TYR A 34 8.53 -1.54 -10.49
N ASP A 35 8.69 -2.19 -9.34
CA ASP A 35 7.79 -3.24 -8.89
C ASP A 35 6.40 -2.67 -8.50
N LEU A 36 6.36 -1.44 -7.97
CA LEU A 36 5.14 -0.78 -7.51
C LEU A 36 4.60 0.28 -8.49
N ARG A 37 5.04 0.31 -9.75
CA ARG A 37 4.62 1.32 -10.77
C ARG A 37 3.11 1.50 -10.84
N TRP A 38 2.37 0.39 -10.88
CA TRP A 38 0.92 0.41 -10.98
C TRP A 38 0.25 1.01 -9.75
N MET A 39 0.81 0.76 -8.57
CA MET A 39 0.30 1.36 -7.33
C MET A 39 0.60 2.86 -7.26
N ILE A 40 1.74 3.30 -7.78
CA ILE A 40 2.09 4.73 -7.88
C ILE A 40 1.14 5.45 -8.84
N ILE A 41 0.84 4.85 -10.00
CA ILE A 41 -0.17 5.41 -10.94
C ILE A 41 -1.52 5.54 -10.24
N LEU A 42 -1.94 4.51 -9.49
CA LEU A 42 -3.20 4.54 -8.74
C LEU A 42 -3.18 5.62 -7.64
N ALA A 43 -2.06 5.83 -6.93
CA ALA A 43 -1.90 6.93 -5.99
C ALA A 43 -2.09 8.30 -6.66
N ILE A 44 -1.49 8.51 -7.84
CA ILE A 44 -1.64 9.76 -8.60
C ILE A 44 -3.10 9.98 -8.98
N ILE A 45 -3.80 8.94 -9.45
CA ILE A 45 -5.23 9.02 -9.79
C ILE A 45 -6.07 9.41 -8.57
N LEU A 46 -5.77 8.85 -7.39
CA LEU A 46 -6.48 9.18 -6.15
C LEU A 46 -6.21 10.61 -5.68
N ILE A 47 -4.97 11.10 -5.80
CA ILE A 47 -4.61 12.49 -5.49
C ILE A 47 -5.35 13.46 -6.43
N LEU A 48 -5.38 13.17 -7.73
CA LEU A 48 -6.08 13.99 -8.72
C LEU A 48 -7.59 13.98 -8.49
N SER A 49 -8.15 12.83 -8.14
CA SER A 49 -9.56 12.70 -7.79
C SER A 49 -9.88 13.55 -6.56
N ASP A 50 -9.07 13.48 -5.51
CA ASP A 50 -9.25 14.32 -4.32
C ASP A 50 -9.16 15.81 -4.64
N LEU A 51 -8.18 16.22 -5.45
CA LEU A 51 -8.04 17.61 -5.87
C LEU A 51 -9.27 18.08 -6.68
N TRP A 52 -9.73 17.26 -7.61
CA TRP A 52 -10.90 17.57 -8.45
C TRP A 52 -12.16 17.72 -7.61
N PHE A 53 -12.40 16.80 -6.67
CA PHE A 53 -13.55 16.87 -5.76
C PHE A 53 -13.43 18.03 -4.75
N GLY A 54 -12.24 18.28 -4.21
CA GLY A 54 -12.00 19.41 -3.31
C GLY A 54 -12.23 20.78 -3.96
N LEU A 55 -11.86 20.92 -5.24
CA LEU A 55 -12.15 22.12 -6.04
C LEU A 55 -13.62 22.22 -6.43
N SER A 56 -14.27 21.10 -6.79
CA SER A 56 -15.68 21.06 -7.15
C SER A 56 -16.59 21.43 -5.97
N ALA A 57 -16.28 20.92 -4.78
CA ALA A 57 -16.97 21.28 -3.54
C ALA A 57 -16.91 22.78 -3.26
N SER A 58 -15.74 23.38 -3.49
CA SER A 58 -15.54 24.80 -3.26
C SER A 58 -16.27 25.69 -4.28
N ARG A 59 -16.39 25.24 -5.54
CA ARG A 59 -17.24 25.90 -6.56
C ARG A 59 -18.73 25.85 -6.18
N LEU A 60 -19.18 24.73 -5.60
CA LEU A 60 -20.58 24.53 -5.20
C LEU A 60 -20.98 25.42 -4.01
N GLN A 61 -20.08 25.59 -3.05
CA GLN A 61 -20.34 26.36 -1.83
C GLN A 61 -20.12 27.89 -1.98
N LYS A 62 -19.66 28.38 -3.14
CA LYS A 62 -19.36 29.81 -3.42
C LYS A 62 -18.46 30.49 -2.35
N ILE A 63 -17.61 29.73 -1.67
CA ILE A 63 -16.66 30.26 -0.68
C ILE A 63 -15.38 30.66 -1.42
N GLU A 64 -14.79 31.81 -1.08
CA GLU A 64 -13.51 32.24 -1.67
C GLU A 64 -12.40 31.23 -1.36
N ILE A 65 -11.95 30.52 -2.40
CA ILE A 65 -10.89 29.53 -2.27
C ILE A 65 -9.56 30.24 -2.08
N ARG A 66 -9.05 30.23 -0.84
CA ARG A 66 -7.64 30.55 -0.60
C ARG A 66 -6.77 29.43 -1.19
N LYS A 67 -6.21 29.64 -2.38
CA LYS A 67 -5.33 28.68 -3.09
C LYS A 67 -4.23 28.07 -2.21
N SER A 68 -3.69 28.85 -1.27
CA SER A 68 -2.68 28.41 -0.29
C SER A 68 -3.17 27.32 0.67
N ARG A 69 -4.47 27.25 1.00
CA ARG A 69 -5.03 26.20 1.86
C ARG A 69 -5.21 24.88 1.11
N ALA A 70 -5.74 24.94 -0.12
CA ALA A 70 -5.93 23.76 -0.96
C ALA A 70 -4.59 23.10 -1.28
N GLY A 71 -3.56 23.88 -1.64
CA GLY A 71 -2.22 23.36 -1.91
C GLY A 71 -1.60 22.63 -0.70
N ARG A 72 -1.75 23.15 0.54
CA ARG A 72 -1.27 22.46 1.74
C ARG A 72 -1.94 21.10 1.94
N ARG A 73 -3.24 20.99 1.66
CA ARG A 73 -3.96 19.70 1.76
C ARG A 73 -3.45 18.72 0.72
N THR A 74 -3.27 19.16 -0.53
CA THR A 74 -2.73 18.30 -1.60
C THR A 74 -1.30 17.87 -1.33
N LEU A 75 -0.44 18.75 -0.80
CA LEU A 75 0.93 18.40 -0.41
C LEU A 75 0.96 17.37 0.71
N ASN A 76 0.10 17.53 1.73
CA ASN A 76 0.01 16.53 2.80
C ASN A 76 -0.38 15.17 2.23
N LYS A 77 -1.35 15.13 1.32
CA LYS A 77 -1.73 13.88 0.64
C LYS A 77 -0.57 13.28 -0.15
N ILE A 78 0.14 14.08 -0.94
CA ILE A 78 1.30 13.59 -1.70
C ILE A 78 2.31 12.92 -0.75
N VAL A 79 2.59 13.54 0.40
CA VAL A 79 3.47 12.96 1.43
C VAL A 79 2.88 11.66 1.98
N ASP A 80 1.59 11.63 2.32
CA ASP A 80 0.90 10.44 2.84
C ASP A 80 0.97 9.27 1.83
N TYR A 81 0.78 9.54 0.54
CA TYR A 81 0.90 8.52 -0.52
C TYR A 81 2.33 8.01 -0.71
N ILE A 82 3.34 8.87 -0.61
CA ILE A 82 4.75 8.44 -0.62
C ILE A 82 5.01 7.54 0.59
N CYS A 83 4.51 7.90 1.77
CA CYS A 83 4.60 7.08 2.97
C CYS A 83 3.93 5.72 2.79
N TYR A 84 2.77 5.63 2.12
CA TYR A 84 2.13 4.35 1.83
C TYR A 84 2.94 3.45 0.89
N VAL A 85 3.60 4.03 -0.12
CA VAL A 85 4.50 3.27 -1.02
C VAL A 85 5.68 2.70 -0.24
N LEU A 86 6.32 3.51 0.59
CA LEU A 86 7.46 3.08 1.42
C LEU A 86 7.04 2.03 2.45
N LEU A 87 5.92 2.26 3.13
CA LEU A 87 5.37 1.33 4.12
C LEU A 87 5.05 -0.03 3.48
N GLY A 88 4.41 -0.01 2.31
CA GLY A 88 4.11 -1.22 1.53
C GLY A 88 5.36 -1.99 1.16
N ALA A 89 6.37 -1.31 0.63
CA ALA A 89 7.64 -1.94 0.24
C ALA A 89 8.38 -2.57 1.43
N VAL A 90 8.46 -1.86 2.56
CA VAL A 90 9.14 -2.35 3.77
C VAL A 90 8.41 -3.53 4.37
N LEU A 91 7.07 -3.44 4.55
CA LEU A 91 6.28 -4.56 5.07
C LEU A 91 6.25 -5.74 4.10
N GLY A 92 6.28 -5.48 2.80
CA GLY A 92 6.39 -6.48 1.76
C GLY A 92 7.65 -7.32 1.89
N LYS A 93 8.82 -6.69 2.03
CA LYS A 93 10.08 -7.42 2.28
C LYS A 93 10.05 -8.10 3.66
N ALA A 94 9.65 -7.36 4.70
CA ALA A 94 9.69 -7.84 6.08
C ALA A 94 8.75 -9.02 6.37
N ILE A 95 7.63 -9.14 5.64
CA ILE A 95 6.66 -10.24 5.83
C ILE A 95 6.75 -11.23 4.66
N GLY A 96 6.97 -10.78 3.43
CA GLY A 96 7.05 -11.67 2.26
C GLY A 96 8.20 -12.67 2.38
N GLU A 97 9.41 -12.19 2.66
CA GLU A 97 10.61 -13.02 2.73
C GLU A 97 10.55 -14.11 3.82
N PRO A 98 10.22 -13.82 5.10
CA PRO A 98 10.20 -14.87 6.13
C PRO A 98 9.06 -15.88 5.98
N TYR A 99 7.95 -15.51 5.35
CA TYR A 99 6.81 -16.42 5.15
C TYR A 99 6.84 -17.13 3.78
N GLY A 100 7.90 -16.95 2.98
CA GLY A 100 8.03 -17.56 1.64
C GLY A 100 6.99 -17.05 0.63
N MET A 101 6.32 -15.93 0.93
CA MET A 101 5.36 -15.29 0.04
C MET A 101 6.06 -14.29 -0.85
N ASN A 102 5.52 -14.03 -2.05
CA ASN A 102 6.08 -13.01 -2.92
C ASN A 102 5.97 -11.61 -2.26
N PRO A 103 7.08 -10.90 -1.97
CA PRO A 103 7.07 -9.59 -1.30
C PRO A 103 6.20 -8.54 -1.98
N ILE A 104 6.11 -8.61 -3.31
CA ILE A 104 5.29 -7.70 -4.13
C ILE A 104 3.81 -7.87 -3.80
N VAL A 105 3.33 -9.10 -3.65
CA VAL A 105 1.92 -9.39 -3.35
C VAL A 105 1.53 -8.83 -1.99
N VAL A 106 2.40 -9.03 -0.99
CA VAL A 106 2.20 -8.48 0.35
C VAL A 106 2.22 -6.94 0.32
N SER A 107 3.16 -6.34 -0.41
CA SER A 107 3.26 -4.88 -0.58
C SER A 107 1.98 -4.29 -1.18
N ILE A 108 1.50 -4.87 -2.28
CA ILE A 108 0.27 -4.44 -2.96
C ILE A 108 -0.92 -4.54 -2.01
N THR A 109 -1.03 -5.64 -1.27
CA THR A 109 -2.14 -5.86 -0.33
C THR A 109 -2.17 -4.79 0.76
N VAL A 110 -1.03 -4.51 1.38
CA VAL A 110 -0.90 -3.45 2.40
C VAL A 110 -1.27 -2.08 1.81
N MET A 111 -0.75 -1.76 0.62
CA MET A 111 -1.01 -0.48 -0.03
C MET A 111 -2.49 -0.31 -0.42
N VAL A 112 -3.15 -1.35 -0.92
CA VAL A 112 -4.59 -1.32 -1.21
C VAL A 112 -5.39 -1.00 0.05
N ILE A 113 -5.05 -1.61 1.19
CA ILE A 113 -5.70 -1.32 2.47
C ILE A 113 -5.51 0.15 2.85
N CYS A 114 -4.28 0.69 2.75
CA CYS A 114 -4.00 2.11 3.00
C CYS A 114 -4.83 3.02 2.10
N TYR A 115 -4.92 2.71 0.81
CA TYR A 115 -5.70 3.51 -0.14
C TYR A 115 -7.20 3.45 0.15
N CYS A 116 -7.74 2.31 0.59
CA CYS A 116 -9.14 2.21 1.01
C CYS A 116 -9.46 3.14 2.19
N PHE A 117 -8.55 3.28 3.17
CA PHE A 117 -8.72 4.24 4.26
C PHE A 117 -8.75 5.68 3.74
N GLU A 118 -7.87 6.01 2.81
CA GLU A 118 -7.82 7.36 2.25
C GLU A 118 -9.08 7.68 1.43
N VAL A 119 -9.58 6.73 0.65
CA VAL A 119 -10.87 6.90 -0.07
C VAL A 119 -12.03 7.12 0.91
N ASP A 120 -12.03 6.47 2.09
CA ASP A 120 -13.07 6.71 3.11
C ASP A 120 -12.97 8.11 3.74
N SER A 121 -11.74 8.60 3.95
CA SER A 121 -11.46 9.97 4.39
C SER A 121 -11.99 10.99 3.38
N ILE A 122 -11.76 10.76 2.08
CA ILE A 122 -12.28 11.60 0.98
C ILE A 122 -13.80 11.58 0.95
N TYR A 123 -14.39 10.38 0.97
CA TYR A 123 -15.85 10.20 0.90
C TYR A 123 -16.58 10.83 2.09
N GLY A 124 -16.00 10.72 3.29
CA GLY A 124 -16.52 11.39 4.49
C GLY A 124 -16.57 12.91 4.32
N HIS A 125 -15.49 13.50 3.84
CA HIS A 125 -15.43 14.94 3.60
C HIS A 125 -16.43 15.42 2.52
N ILE A 126 -16.63 14.64 1.46
CA ILE A 126 -17.62 14.94 0.42
C ILE A 126 -19.05 14.90 0.99
N CYS A 127 -19.37 13.92 1.84
CA CYS A 127 -20.69 13.79 2.46
C CYS A 127 -21.02 14.96 3.40
N GLU A 128 -20.03 15.43 4.18
CA GLU A 128 -20.16 16.63 5.02
C GLU A 128 -20.53 17.87 4.19
N ILE A 129 -19.90 18.04 3.03
CA ILE A 129 -20.09 19.18 2.12
C ILE A 129 -21.48 19.17 1.46
N HIS A 130 -22.02 18.00 1.14
CA HIS A 130 -23.34 17.86 0.49
C HIS A 130 -24.50 17.74 1.49
N GLY A 131 -24.23 17.76 2.81
CA GLY A 131 -25.25 17.65 3.86
C GLY A 131 -25.97 16.29 3.89
N ILE A 132 -25.44 15.28 3.20
CA ILE A 132 -26.00 13.93 3.16
C ILE A 132 -25.35 13.13 4.29
N LYS A 133 -26.16 12.61 5.24
CA LYS A 133 -25.67 11.71 6.29
C LYS A 133 -25.01 10.47 5.65
N LYS A 134 -23.75 10.19 6.01
CA LYS A 134 -22.96 9.03 5.55
C LYS A 134 -23.76 7.74 5.77
N ARG A 135 -24.38 7.17 4.72
CA ARG A 135 -25.17 5.92 4.84
C ARG A 135 -24.34 4.66 4.67
N TYR A 136 -23.20 4.73 3.99
CA TYR A 136 -22.30 3.61 3.75
C TYR A 136 -20.84 4.01 3.99
N SER A 137 -20.14 3.30 4.88
CA SER A 137 -18.68 3.43 5.04
C SER A 137 -17.99 2.44 4.12
N ILE A 138 -16.92 2.85 3.46
CA ILE A 138 -16.09 1.96 2.62
C ILE A 138 -15.54 0.80 3.45
N TRP A 139 -15.30 1.03 4.74
CA TRP A 139 -14.98 -0.03 5.71
C TRP A 139 -16.01 -1.15 5.78
N ARG A 140 -17.31 -0.84 5.69
CA ARG A 140 -18.38 -1.84 5.76
C ARG A 140 -18.44 -2.67 4.48
N ILE A 141 -18.11 -2.06 3.33
CA ILE A 141 -18.00 -2.75 2.04
C ILE A 141 -16.76 -3.62 2.02
N LEU A 142 -15.62 -3.10 2.49
CA LEU A 142 -14.37 -3.82 2.63
C LEU A 142 -14.53 -5.04 3.54
N PHE A 143 -15.12 -4.87 4.73
CA PHE A 143 -15.40 -5.97 5.65
C PHE A 143 -16.32 -7.02 5.02
N LYS A 144 -17.39 -6.61 4.32
CA LYS A 144 -18.27 -7.56 3.63
C LYS A 144 -17.52 -8.35 2.56
N LEU A 145 -16.70 -7.69 1.74
CA LEU A 145 -15.91 -8.35 0.70
C LEU A 145 -14.87 -9.31 1.30
N LEU A 146 -14.20 -8.88 2.37
CA LEU A 146 -13.23 -9.69 3.11
C LEU A 146 -13.91 -10.92 3.72
N THR A 147 -15.06 -10.75 4.37
CA THR A 147 -15.81 -11.83 5.02
C THR A 147 -16.34 -12.84 4.01
N LEU A 148 -16.73 -12.41 2.80
CA LEU A 148 -17.11 -13.31 1.71
C LEU A 148 -15.93 -14.17 1.26
N LYS A 149 -14.76 -13.57 1.02
CA LYS A 149 -13.53 -14.30 0.67
C LYS A 149 -13.12 -15.30 1.76
N PHE A 150 -13.23 -14.93 3.03
CA PHE A 150 -12.93 -15.84 4.14
C PHE A 150 -13.93 -16.99 4.26
N LYS A 151 -15.20 -16.74 3.92
CA LYS A 151 -16.21 -17.80 3.90
C LYS A 151 -15.94 -18.82 2.81
N ASP A 152 -15.63 -18.36 1.59
CA ASP A 152 -15.28 -19.24 0.45
C ASP A 152 -14.03 -20.07 0.76
N VAL A 153 -13.01 -19.45 1.38
CA VAL A 153 -11.79 -20.16 1.83
C VAL A 153 -12.12 -21.16 2.95
N GLY A 154 -12.97 -20.78 3.90
CA GLY A 154 -13.41 -21.66 4.99
C GLY A 154 -14.19 -22.88 4.50
N GLU A 155 -15.06 -22.70 3.49
CA GLU A 155 -15.76 -23.81 2.82
C GLU A 155 -14.77 -24.73 2.10
N ALA A 156 -13.80 -24.17 1.35
CA ALA A 156 -12.77 -24.98 0.69
C ALA A 156 -11.90 -25.79 1.67
N PHE A 157 -11.54 -25.23 2.83
CA PHE A 157 -10.83 -25.98 3.88
C PHE A 157 -11.69 -27.09 4.50
N LYS A 158 -12.98 -26.84 4.65
CA LYS A 158 -13.91 -27.82 5.21
C LYS A 158 -14.07 -29.01 4.27
N ASP A 159 -14.24 -28.76 2.98
CA ASP A 159 -14.33 -29.79 1.94
C ASP A 159 -13.05 -30.64 1.86
N MET A 160 -11.86 -30.02 1.97
CA MET A 160 -10.60 -30.77 2.07
C MET A 160 -10.51 -31.64 3.33
N SER A 161 -11.01 -31.14 4.47
CA SER A 161 -11.02 -31.91 5.72
C SER A 161 -11.97 -33.11 5.66
N GLU A 162 -13.13 -32.93 5.03
CA GLU A 162 -14.13 -33.98 4.84
C GLU A 162 -13.64 -35.06 3.85
N GLN A 163 -13.02 -34.66 2.74
CA GLN A 163 -12.34 -35.60 1.83
C GLN A 163 -11.25 -36.38 2.55
N LYS A 164 -10.40 -35.71 3.34
CA LYS A 164 -9.33 -36.37 4.10
C LYS A 164 -9.87 -37.41 5.09
N ASN A 165 -10.97 -37.11 5.77
CA ASN A 165 -11.60 -38.04 6.70
C ASN A 165 -12.28 -39.23 6.00
N GLN A 166 -12.92 -39.01 4.84
CA GLN A 166 -13.46 -40.11 4.02
C GLN A 166 -12.37 -41.04 3.49
N PHE A 167 -11.24 -40.48 3.04
CA PHE A 167 -10.10 -41.26 2.57
C PHE A 167 -9.46 -42.11 3.68
N LYS A 168 -9.46 -41.59 4.91
CA LYS A 168 -8.93 -42.31 6.09
C LYS A 168 -9.84 -43.44 6.53
N ASN A 169 -11.16 -43.22 6.58
CA ASN A 169 -12.15 -44.28 6.88
C ASN A 169 -12.20 -45.38 5.82
N THR A 170 -11.93 -45.06 4.55
CA THR A 170 -11.91 -46.07 3.48
C THR A 170 -10.69 -46.99 3.62
N LYS A 171 -9.52 -46.42 3.96
CA LYS A 171 -8.30 -47.21 4.23
C LYS A 171 -8.41 -48.09 5.48
N ASP A 172 -8.97 -47.56 6.57
CA ASP A 172 -9.19 -48.35 7.80
C ASP A 172 -10.14 -49.53 7.57
N ASN A 173 -11.04 -49.47 6.57
CA ASN A 173 -11.92 -50.58 6.20
C ASN A 173 -11.27 -51.59 5.24
N GLU A 174 -10.29 -51.19 4.43
CA GLU A 174 -9.52 -52.10 3.55
C GLU A 174 -8.44 -52.88 4.33
N ASP A 175 -7.86 -52.30 5.39
CA ASP A 175 -6.81 -52.94 6.21
C ASP A 175 -7.38 -53.95 7.25
N VAL A 176 -8.71 -54.05 7.38
CA VAL A 176 -9.41 -54.95 8.34
C VAL A 176 -9.98 -56.21 7.65
N LEU A 177 -9.88 -56.32 6.33
CA LEU A 177 -10.41 -57.42 5.51
C LEU A 177 -9.30 -58.36 5.02
#